data_AF-A0A239IRR1-F1
#
_entry.id   AF-A0A239IRR1-F1
#
_cell.length_a   1.000
_cell.length_b   1.000
_cell.length_c   1.000
_cell.angle_alpha   90.00
_cell.angle_beta   90.00
_cell.angle_gamma   90.00
#
_symmetry.space_group_name_H-M   'P 1'
#
loop_
_entity.id
_entity.type
_entity.pdbx_description
1 polymer ?
#
loop_
_entity_poly.entity_id
_entity_poly.type
_entity_poly.pdbx_seq_one_letter_code
_entity_poly.pdbx_strand_id
1 'polypeptide(L)'
;MKKIISLCLIFILLLVSTFTSSANSLQILEVDNISSETIITEDNIYNVLDYLDIAQNDFVKSDEPMTDYKITTVGELQEAIEEFKQKSTIVVEDNVNNIKTKFNDEEDFNVMRNPVATVYFDAERLYCTVRHLAYGEYSGTSWVRATGGDIRIVSDEFGYTSSISVDKCITSLQGSYLKLEYEYTIESYLVIQWGLLKVGEQDFEGYRNFRVSDI
;
A
#
# COMPACT_ATOMS: atom_id res chain seq x y z
N MET A 1 -58.24 -21.35 44.86
CA MET A 1 -57.42 -20.18 44.47
C MET A 1 -55.94 -20.27 44.88
N LYS A 2 -55.57 -20.84 46.05
CA LYS A 2 -54.15 -20.94 46.48
C LYS A 2 -53.22 -21.78 45.56
N LYS A 3 -53.75 -22.78 44.84
CA LYS A 3 -52.94 -23.64 43.93
C LYS A 3 -52.59 -23.00 42.59
N ILE A 4 -53.34 -22.00 42.13
CA ILE A 4 -53.09 -21.31 40.85
C ILE A 4 -51.98 -20.26 41.02
N ILE A 5 -51.93 -19.59 42.17
CA ILE A 5 -50.92 -18.57 42.48
C ILE A 5 -49.52 -19.22 42.58
N SER A 6 -49.43 -20.43 43.12
CA SER A 6 -48.16 -21.17 43.22
C SER A 6 -47.60 -21.62 41.87
N LEU A 7 -48.46 -21.85 40.87
CA LEU A 7 -48.03 -22.30 39.54
C LEU A 7 -47.47 -21.13 38.72
N CYS A 8 -48.09 -19.94 38.83
CA CYS A 8 -47.60 -18.72 38.15
C CYS A 8 -46.24 -18.25 38.69
N LEU A 9 -45.98 -18.41 39.98
CA LEU A 9 -44.70 -18.01 40.60
C LEU A 9 -43.53 -18.89 40.14
N ILE A 10 -43.76 -20.18 39.92
CA ILE A 10 -42.75 -21.12 39.40
C ILE A 10 -42.45 -20.82 37.93
N PHE A 11 -43.45 -20.46 37.13
CA PHE A 11 -43.27 -20.13 35.71
C PHE A 11 -42.48 -18.83 35.51
N ILE A 12 -42.64 -17.84 36.41
CA ILE A 12 -41.87 -16.59 36.40
C ILE A 12 -40.41 -16.82 36.80
N LEU A 13 -40.13 -17.68 37.79
CA LEU A 13 -38.75 -18.03 38.17
C LEU A 13 -38.00 -18.80 37.07
N LEU A 14 -38.71 -19.68 36.33
CA LEU A 14 -38.12 -20.41 35.20
C LEU A 14 -37.80 -19.52 34.00
N LEU A 15 -38.60 -18.46 33.76
CA LEU A 15 -38.35 -17.47 32.70
C LEU A 15 -37.16 -16.54 33.01
N VAL A 16 -36.87 -16.28 34.29
CA VAL A 16 -35.71 -15.46 34.70
C VAL A 16 -34.40 -16.27 34.65
N SER A 17 -34.46 -17.60 34.84
CA SER A 17 -33.26 -18.46 34.81
C SER A 17 -32.73 -18.82 33.41
N THR A 18 -33.48 -18.55 32.34
CA THR A 18 -33.02 -18.81 30.96
C THR A 18 -32.43 -17.60 30.25
N PHE A 19 -32.33 -16.45 30.93
CA PHE A 19 -31.72 -15.21 30.41
C PHE A 19 -30.34 -14.89 31.02
N THR A 20 -29.68 -15.85 31.66
CA THR A 20 -28.28 -15.71 32.10
C THR A 20 -27.40 -16.74 31.39
N SER A 21 -27.37 -16.70 30.07
CA SER A 21 -26.37 -17.40 29.25
C SER A 21 -26.14 -16.65 27.94
N SER A 22 -25.85 -15.37 28.08
CA SER A 22 -24.98 -14.62 27.18
C SER A 22 -24.64 -13.31 27.87
N ALA A 23 -23.86 -13.40 28.94
CA ALA A 23 -22.81 -12.41 29.09
C ALA A 23 -21.90 -12.62 27.87
N ASN A 24 -22.31 -12.09 26.71
CA ASN A 24 -21.34 -11.48 25.84
C ASN A 24 -20.69 -10.47 26.76
N SER A 25 -19.52 -10.83 27.29
CA SER A 25 -18.56 -9.82 27.66
C SER A 25 -18.43 -8.97 26.41
N LEU A 26 -19.16 -7.85 26.38
CA LEU A 26 -18.55 -6.60 25.99
C LEU A 26 -17.25 -6.57 26.80
N GLN A 27 -16.20 -7.13 26.22
CA GLN A 27 -14.86 -6.70 26.52
C GLN A 27 -14.87 -5.24 26.05
N ILE A 28 -15.37 -4.38 26.93
CA ILE A 28 -14.75 -3.09 27.12
C ILE A 28 -13.34 -3.50 27.54
N LEU A 29 -12.45 -3.68 26.55
CA LEU A 29 -11.03 -3.67 26.78
C LEU A 29 -10.82 -2.35 27.52
N GLU A 30 -10.57 -2.44 28.83
CA GLU A 30 -10.18 -1.29 29.62
C GLU A 30 -8.99 -0.66 28.88
N VAL A 31 -9.20 0.56 28.40
CA VAL A 31 -8.16 1.40 27.78
C VAL A 31 -6.92 1.52 28.69
N ASP A 32 -7.08 1.20 29.97
CA ASP A 32 -6.08 1.34 31.03
C ASP A 32 -4.91 0.32 31.03
N ASN A 33 -4.84 -0.65 30.09
CA ASN A 33 -3.73 -1.62 30.05
C ASN A 33 -3.00 -1.74 28.69
N ILE A 34 -3.07 -0.73 27.83
CA ILE A 34 -2.25 -0.70 26.61
C ILE A 34 -0.82 -0.21 26.95
N SER A 35 0.17 -0.99 26.53
CA SER A 35 1.60 -0.72 26.72
C SER A 35 2.38 -1.15 25.47
N SER A 36 3.66 -0.82 25.39
CA SER A 36 4.56 -1.23 24.30
C SER A 36 4.54 -2.75 24.03
N GLU A 37 4.42 -3.57 25.09
CA GLU A 37 4.42 -5.04 24.98
C GLU A 37 3.04 -5.63 24.65
N THR A 38 2.01 -4.79 24.56
CA THR A 38 0.66 -5.26 24.23
C THR A 38 0.65 -5.81 22.81
N ILE A 39 0.21 -7.07 22.67
CA ILE A 39 0.05 -7.73 21.37
C ILE A 39 -1.17 -7.14 20.67
N ILE A 40 -1.01 -6.77 19.40
CA ILE A 40 -2.08 -6.26 18.55
C ILE A 40 -2.90 -7.44 18.03
N THR A 41 -4.20 -7.41 18.26
CA THR A 41 -5.17 -8.42 17.84
C THR A 41 -6.33 -7.76 17.09
N GLU A 42 -7.15 -8.58 16.44
CA GLU A 42 -8.35 -8.10 15.76
C GLU A 42 -9.28 -7.32 16.71
N ASP A 43 -9.39 -7.77 17.97
CA ASP A 43 -10.30 -7.22 18.96
C ASP A 43 -9.82 -5.89 19.56
N ASN A 44 -8.50 -5.67 19.61
CA ASN A 44 -7.92 -4.51 20.28
C ASN A 44 -7.34 -3.44 19.35
N ILE A 45 -7.24 -3.70 18.04
CA ILE A 45 -6.56 -2.80 17.10
C ILE A 45 -7.09 -1.36 17.18
N TYR A 46 -8.40 -1.14 17.23
CA TYR A 46 -8.94 0.23 17.32
C TYR A 46 -8.60 0.92 18.64
N ASN A 47 -8.56 0.21 19.76
CA ASN A 47 -8.11 0.78 21.03
C ASN A 47 -6.61 1.11 20.99
N VAL A 48 -5.80 0.29 20.28
CA VAL A 48 -4.38 0.57 20.05
C VAL A 48 -4.21 1.82 19.18
N LEU A 49 -4.98 1.97 18.11
CA LEU A 49 -4.95 3.18 17.27
C LEU A 49 -5.32 4.42 18.08
N ASP A 50 -6.39 4.35 18.87
CA ASP A 50 -6.80 5.44 19.76
C ASP A 50 -5.72 5.78 20.81
N TYR A 51 -5.07 4.76 21.39
CA TYR A 51 -3.95 4.94 22.32
C TYR A 51 -2.76 5.66 21.69
N LEU A 52 -2.52 5.43 20.39
CA LEU A 52 -1.44 6.05 19.63
C LEU A 52 -1.84 7.39 18.99
N ASP A 53 -3.05 7.89 19.24
CA ASP A 53 -3.62 9.09 18.62
C ASP A 53 -3.64 9.00 17.08
N ILE A 54 -3.94 7.82 16.56
CA ILE A 54 -4.03 7.52 15.12
C ILE A 54 -5.50 7.51 14.72
N ALA A 55 -5.82 8.24 13.66
CA ALA A 55 -7.18 8.31 13.18
C ALA A 55 -7.62 6.96 12.57
N GLN A 56 -8.75 6.42 13.03
CA GLN A 56 -9.20 5.08 12.62
C GLN A 56 -9.47 4.95 11.11
N ASN A 57 -9.74 6.05 10.41
CA ASN A 57 -9.92 6.09 8.96
C ASN A 57 -8.62 5.84 8.18
N ASP A 58 -7.47 5.98 8.83
CA ASP A 58 -6.17 5.65 8.24
C ASP A 58 -5.89 4.14 8.32
N PHE A 59 -6.74 3.36 9.00
CA PHE A 59 -6.63 1.91 9.08
C PHE A 59 -7.67 1.20 8.21
N VAL A 60 -7.19 0.38 7.27
CA VAL A 60 -8.00 -0.49 6.43
C VAL A 60 -7.96 -1.89 7.04
N LYS A 61 -9.04 -2.29 7.71
CA LYS A 61 -9.16 -3.63 8.30
C LYS A 61 -9.19 -4.72 7.22
N SER A 62 -8.50 -5.82 7.48
CA SER A 62 -8.59 -7.05 6.71
C SER A 62 -9.52 -8.05 7.41
N ASP A 63 -10.34 -8.77 6.65
CA ASP A 63 -11.21 -9.83 7.18
C ASP A 63 -10.41 -11.10 7.55
N GLU A 64 -9.23 -11.27 6.95
CA GLU A 64 -8.32 -12.39 7.22
C GLU A 64 -6.95 -11.88 7.67
N PRO A 65 -6.23 -12.64 8.51
CA PRO A 65 -4.90 -12.25 8.94
C PRO A 65 -3.95 -12.19 7.73
N MET A 66 -3.23 -11.07 7.61
CA MET A 66 -2.22 -10.87 6.58
C MET A 66 -1.03 -11.81 6.81
N THR A 67 -0.31 -12.18 5.74
CA THR A 67 0.79 -13.17 5.81
C THR A 67 2.18 -12.56 5.88
N ASP A 68 2.34 -11.31 5.44
CA ASP A 68 3.63 -10.61 5.35
C ASP A 68 3.76 -9.46 6.37
N TYR A 69 3.10 -9.61 7.52
CA TYR A 69 3.19 -8.66 8.62
C TYR A 69 4.47 -8.88 9.43
N LYS A 70 5.04 -7.76 9.91
CA LYS A 70 6.16 -7.75 10.86
C LYS A 70 5.73 -7.22 12.22
N ILE A 71 4.69 -6.40 12.25
CA ILE A 71 4.24 -5.69 13.45
C ILE A 71 3.29 -6.58 14.22
N THR A 72 3.67 -6.88 15.46
CA THR A 72 2.93 -7.74 16.39
C THR A 72 2.56 -7.02 17.68
N THR A 73 3.37 -6.04 18.12
CA THR A 73 3.13 -5.28 19.35
C THR A 73 2.91 -3.79 19.09
N VAL A 74 2.37 -3.10 20.09
CA VAL A 74 2.21 -1.63 20.07
C VAL A 74 3.55 -0.90 19.96
N GLY A 75 4.59 -1.41 20.65
CA GLY A 75 5.94 -0.85 20.58
C GLY A 75 6.54 -0.93 19.19
N GLU A 76 6.43 -2.09 18.54
CA GLU A 76 6.89 -2.28 17.15
C GLU A 76 6.14 -1.34 16.18
N LEU A 77 4.84 -1.12 16.43
CA LEU A 77 4.04 -0.18 15.64
C LEU A 77 4.54 1.26 15.82
N GLN A 78 4.80 1.69 17.06
CA GLN A 78 5.35 3.01 17.36
C GLN A 78 6.69 3.21 16.68
N GLU A 79 7.61 2.26 16.81
CA GLU A 79 8.93 2.30 16.18
C GLU A 79 8.81 2.40 14.65
N ALA A 80 7.94 1.61 14.02
CA ALA A 80 7.74 1.64 12.58
C ALA A 80 7.17 2.98 12.08
N ILE A 81 6.25 3.60 12.85
CA ILE A 81 5.72 4.94 12.54
C ILE A 81 6.82 6.01 12.67
N GLU A 82 7.68 5.91 13.69
CA GLU A 82 8.81 6.82 13.86
C GLU A 82 9.86 6.67 12.75
N GLU A 83 10.17 5.44 12.35
CA GLU A 83 11.06 5.14 11.23
C GLU A 83 10.53 5.76 9.93
N PHE A 84 9.23 5.63 9.66
CA PHE A 84 8.58 6.26 8.52
C PHE A 84 8.78 7.78 8.49
N LYS A 85 8.54 8.45 9.63
CA LYS A 85 8.69 9.91 9.76
C LYS A 85 10.14 10.35 9.49
N GLN A 86 11.13 9.55 9.88
CA GLN A 86 12.54 9.85 9.61
C GLN A 86 12.88 9.64 8.12
N LYS A 87 12.48 8.52 7.53
CA LYS A 87 12.81 8.18 6.13
C LYS A 87 12.15 9.14 5.13
N SER A 88 10.91 9.53 5.37
CA SER A 88 10.19 10.53 4.55
C SER A 88 10.88 11.89 4.51
N THR A 89 11.69 12.23 5.51
CA THR A 89 12.49 13.47 5.52
C THR A 89 13.75 13.37 4.61
N ILE A 90 14.23 12.15 4.34
CA ILE A 90 15.52 11.91 3.66
C ILE A 90 15.35 11.71 2.15
N VAL A 91 14.23 11.16 1.69
CA VAL A 91 14.00 10.84 0.27
C VAL A 91 13.61 12.11 -0.52
N VAL A 92 14.61 12.95 -0.79
CA VAL A 92 14.57 14.03 -1.78
C VAL A 92 15.84 13.93 -2.65
N GLU A 93 16.08 12.78 -3.28
CA GLU A 93 17.11 12.74 -4.33
C GLU A 93 16.78 11.65 -5.36
N ASP A 94 16.41 12.10 -6.55
CA ASP A 94 16.16 11.28 -7.73
C ASP A 94 17.48 10.65 -8.21
N ASN A 95 17.85 9.49 -7.65
CA ASN A 95 19.03 8.76 -8.10
C ASN A 95 18.71 7.94 -9.36
N VAL A 96 18.55 8.64 -10.48
CA VAL A 96 18.08 8.06 -11.75
C VAL A 96 19.23 7.46 -12.57
N ASN A 97 19.78 6.33 -12.12
CA ASN A 97 20.90 5.66 -12.80
C ASN A 97 20.60 4.24 -13.32
N ASN A 98 19.46 3.63 -13.01
CA ASN A 98 19.14 2.27 -13.47
C ASN A 98 18.13 2.28 -14.61
N ILE A 99 18.61 2.47 -15.84
CA ILE A 99 17.83 2.16 -17.05
C ILE A 99 18.03 0.67 -17.34
N LYS A 100 16.93 -0.05 -17.53
CA LYS A 100 16.94 -1.43 -18.00
C LYS A 100 15.97 -1.53 -19.18
N THR A 101 16.22 -2.47 -20.07
CA THR A 101 15.43 -2.64 -21.30
C THR A 101 14.80 -4.02 -21.33
N LYS A 102 13.56 -4.12 -21.83
CA LYS A 102 12.96 -5.40 -22.21
C LYS A 102 12.47 -5.32 -23.65
N PHE A 103 13.02 -6.19 -24.50
CA PHE A 103 12.48 -6.47 -25.83
C PHE A 103 11.39 -7.53 -25.68
N ASN A 104 10.24 -7.34 -26.35
CA ASN A 104 9.34 -8.47 -26.59
C ASN A 104 9.83 -9.20 -27.85
N ASP A 105 9.78 -10.53 -27.78
CA ASP A 105 10.62 -11.48 -28.49
C ASP A 105 10.52 -11.50 -30.03
N GLU A 106 11.68 -11.82 -30.61
CA GLU A 106 11.90 -12.73 -31.74
C GLU A 106 10.68 -13.19 -32.57
N GLU A 107 10.40 -12.51 -33.69
CA GLU A 107 10.20 -13.11 -35.03
C GLU A 107 9.99 -11.96 -36.06
N ASP A 108 10.62 -12.09 -37.23
CA ASP A 108 10.60 -11.17 -38.37
C ASP A 108 11.38 -9.84 -38.28
N PHE A 109 12.71 -9.98 -38.18
CA PHE A 109 13.71 -8.93 -38.37
C PHE A 109 13.80 -8.34 -39.80
N ASN A 110 12.79 -8.50 -40.68
CA ASN A 110 12.94 -8.13 -42.10
C ASN A 110 11.86 -7.22 -42.73
N VAL A 111 10.81 -6.77 -42.04
CA VAL A 111 9.80 -5.88 -42.69
C VAL A 111 9.18 -4.80 -41.79
N MET A 112 9.79 -4.39 -40.67
CA MET A 112 9.24 -3.28 -39.88
C MET A 112 10.07 -2.01 -40.03
N ARG A 113 9.52 -1.01 -40.74
CA ARG A 113 10.23 0.26 -41.01
C ARG A 113 10.53 1.06 -39.74
N ASN A 114 9.85 0.80 -38.62
CA ASN A 114 10.24 1.26 -37.28
C ASN A 114 9.81 0.21 -36.21
N PRO A 115 10.73 -0.48 -35.51
CA PRO A 115 10.40 -1.35 -34.38
C PRO A 115 9.87 -0.56 -33.17
N VAL A 116 8.97 -1.15 -32.38
CA VAL A 116 8.49 -0.61 -31.09
C VAL A 116 9.39 -1.13 -29.96
N ALA A 117 9.89 -0.22 -29.12
CA ALA A 117 10.70 -0.55 -27.95
C ALA A 117 10.09 -0.02 -26.66
N THR A 118 10.42 -0.69 -25.56
CA THR A 118 10.09 -0.31 -24.19
C THR A 118 11.37 0.00 -23.44
N VAL A 119 11.49 1.23 -22.93
CA VAL A 119 12.56 1.66 -22.03
C VAL A 119 11.97 1.99 -20.66
N TYR A 120 12.72 1.77 -19.60
CA TYR A 120 12.26 2.11 -18.26
C TYR A 120 13.38 2.52 -17.31
N PHE A 121 13.01 3.23 -16.26
CA PHE A 121 13.86 3.38 -15.08
C PHE A 121 13.07 3.04 -13.82
N ASP A 122 13.78 2.52 -12.83
CA ASP A 122 13.26 2.24 -11.50
C ASP A 122 13.69 3.39 -10.57
N ALA A 123 12.75 3.89 -9.76
CA ALA A 123 13.01 4.91 -8.75
C ALA A 123 12.61 4.37 -7.37
N GLU A 124 13.52 4.46 -6.41
CA GLU A 124 13.22 4.13 -5.01
C GLU A 124 12.43 5.27 -4.38
N ARG A 125 11.30 4.93 -3.78
CA ARG A 125 10.33 5.86 -3.20
C ARG A 125 9.88 5.35 -1.85
N LEU A 126 10.36 5.96 -0.78
CA LEU A 126 10.04 5.59 0.61
C LEU A 126 10.24 4.08 0.87
N TYR A 127 9.17 3.29 0.76
CA TYR A 127 9.12 1.85 1.02
C TYR A 127 8.77 1.01 -0.21
N CYS A 128 8.86 1.58 -1.41
CA CYS A 128 8.62 0.85 -2.64
C CYS A 128 9.55 1.29 -3.77
N THR A 129 9.59 0.47 -4.82
CA THR A 129 10.27 0.80 -6.07
C THR A 129 9.21 1.04 -7.14
N VAL A 130 9.25 2.21 -7.77
CA VAL A 130 8.34 2.60 -8.85
C VAL A 130 9.05 2.50 -10.20
N ARG A 131 8.47 1.74 -11.12
CA ARG A 131 8.95 1.62 -12.50
C ARG A 131 8.21 2.57 -13.41
N HIS A 132 8.98 3.36 -14.15
CA HIS A 132 8.50 4.31 -15.14
C HIS A 132 8.84 3.79 -16.53
N LEU A 133 7.83 3.48 -17.34
CA LEU A 133 7.96 2.90 -18.67
C LEU A 133 7.61 3.94 -19.73
N ALA A 134 8.40 3.96 -20.80
CA ALA A 134 8.08 4.70 -22.01
C ALA A 134 8.14 3.76 -23.22
N TYR A 135 7.15 3.90 -24.09
CA TYR A 135 7.00 3.14 -25.33
C TYR A 135 7.17 4.07 -26.52
N GLY A 136 7.94 3.63 -27.51
CA GLY A 136 8.12 4.38 -28.73
C GLY A 136 8.61 3.53 -29.89
N GLU A 137 8.64 4.13 -31.07
CA GLU A 137 9.29 3.56 -32.25
C GLU A 137 10.60 4.29 -32.52
N TYR A 138 11.59 3.55 -33.01
CA TYR A 138 12.89 4.09 -33.36
C TYR A 138 13.31 3.75 -34.79
N SER A 139 14.20 4.58 -35.33
CA SER A 139 14.86 4.35 -36.61
C SER A 139 16.31 4.81 -36.51
N GLY A 140 17.25 3.88 -36.73
CA GLY A 140 18.67 4.13 -36.48
C GLY A 140 18.92 4.49 -35.01
N THR A 141 19.44 5.68 -34.75
CA THR A 141 19.79 6.17 -33.40
C THR A 141 18.76 7.15 -32.82
N SER A 142 17.59 7.30 -33.45
CA SER A 142 16.58 8.29 -33.07
C SER A 142 15.21 7.67 -32.85
N TRP A 143 14.51 8.15 -31.83
CA TRP A 143 13.09 7.89 -31.68
C TRP A 143 12.33 8.67 -32.77
N VAL A 144 11.33 8.01 -33.37
CA VAL A 144 10.53 8.57 -34.48
C VAL A 144 9.04 8.59 -34.19
N ARG A 145 8.59 7.88 -33.15
CA ARG A 145 7.20 7.94 -32.65
C ARG A 145 7.16 7.65 -31.15
N ALA A 146 6.35 8.40 -30.40
CA ALA A 146 5.96 8.02 -29.04
C ALA A 146 4.64 7.25 -29.10
N THR A 147 4.52 6.15 -28.34
CA THR A 147 3.33 5.28 -28.38
C THR A 147 2.62 5.17 -27.04
N GLY A 148 3.27 5.49 -25.92
CA GLY A 148 2.62 5.59 -24.61
C GLY A 148 3.60 5.48 -23.46
N GLY A 149 3.10 5.39 -22.24
CA GLY A 149 3.88 5.13 -21.02
C GLY A 149 3.05 4.37 -20.00
N ASP A 150 3.72 3.90 -18.95
CA ASP A 150 3.10 3.24 -17.80
C ASP A 150 3.92 3.55 -16.53
N ILE A 151 3.27 3.63 -15.38
CA ILE A 151 3.91 3.83 -14.09
C ILE A 151 3.29 2.85 -13.10
N ARG A 152 4.12 2.06 -12.43
CA ARG A 152 3.64 1.05 -11.50
C ARG A 152 4.66 0.75 -10.42
N ILE A 153 4.15 0.34 -9.25
CA ILE A 153 4.95 -0.26 -8.20
C ILE A 153 5.41 -1.65 -8.67
N VAL A 154 6.69 -1.96 -8.50
CA VAL A 154 7.26 -3.28 -8.88
C VAL A 154 7.75 -4.08 -7.69
N SER A 155 7.94 -3.44 -6.55
CA SER A 155 8.27 -4.08 -5.28
C SER A 155 7.96 -3.15 -4.11
N ASP A 156 7.59 -3.74 -2.99
CA ASP A 156 7.50 -3.11 -1.68
C ASP A 156 8.59 -3.65 -0.76
N GLU A 157 8.99 -2.85 0.21
CA GLU A 157 9.81 -3.27 1.34
C GLU A 157 9.01 -4.19 2.26
N PHE A 158 9.66 -5.19 2.85
CA PHE A 158 9.00 -6.15 3.74
C PHE A 158 8.33 -5.44 4.94
N GLY A 159 7.08 -5.82 5.24
CA GLY A 159 6.27 -5.19 6.29
C GLY A 159 5.55 -3.91 5.87
N TYR A 160 5.73 -3.48 4.61
CA TYR A 160 5.04 -2.36 4.00
C TYR A 160 4.28 -2.80 2.75
N THR A 161 3.28 -2.02 2.38
CA THR A 161 2.66 -2.07 1.05
C THR A 161 2.31 -0.67 0.61
N SER A 162 2.30 -0.44 -0.70
CA SER A 162 2.07 0.88 -1.26
C SER A 162 0.95 0.86 -2.31
N SER A 163 0.19 1.95 -2.38
CA SER A 163 -0.73 2.22 -3.49
C SER A 163 -0.12 3.31 -4.39
N ILE A 164 -0.52 3.34 -5.65
CA ILE A 164 -0.14 4.41 -6.57
C ILE A 164 -1.36 4.95 -7.30
N SER A 165 -1.52 6.27 -7.31
CA SER A 165 -2.47 6.99 -8.14
C SER A 165 -1.71 7.79 -9.18
N VAL A 166 -1.96 7.53 -10.47
CA VAL A 166 -1.23 8.18 -11.56
C VAL A 166 -2.10 9.26 -12.19
N ASP A 167 -1.72 10.52 -11.99
CA ASP A 167 -2.40 11.68 -12.54
C ASP A 167 -1.89 12.06 -13.94
N LYS A 168 -0.60 11.84 -14.19
CA LYS A 168 0.05 12.08 -15.47
C LYS A 168 1.04 10.98 -15.82
N CYS A 169 0.91 10.43 -17.02
CA CYS A 169 1.91 9.56 -17.65
C CYS A 169 1.86 9.81 -19.16
N ILE A 170 2.72 10.70 -19.64
CA ILE A 170 2.69 11.16 -21.03
C ILE A 170 4.06 10.94 -21.67
N THR A 171 4.06 10.16 -22.74
CA THR A 171 5.25 9.97 -23.58
C THR A 171 5.14 10.79 -24.85
N SER A 172 6.19 11.55 -25.17
CA SER A 172 6.27 12.41 -26.35
C SER A 172 7.65 12.36 -26.99
N LEU A 173 7.77 12.85 -28.23
CA LEU A 173 9.06 13.02 -28.87
C LEU A 173 9.62 14.41 -28.57
N GLN A 174 10.89 14.47 -28.18
CA GLN A 174 11.64 15.70 -28.05
C GLN A 174 12.97 15.57 -28.81
N GLY A 175 12.98 16.01 -30.07
CA GLY A 175 14.13 15.78 -30.96
C GLY A 175 14.34 14.28 -31.21
N SER A 176 15.54 13.77 -30.91
CA SER A 176 15.86 12.34 -31.02
C SER A 176 15.55 11.53 -29.75
N TYR A 177 14.93 12.16 -28.74
CA TYR A 177 14.62 11.55 -27.45
C TYR A 177 13.15 11.17 -27.34
N LEU A 178 12.90 10.10 -26.59
CA LEU A 178 11.60 9.78 -26.05
C LEU A 178 11.50 10.42 -24.67
N LYS A 179 10.61 11.38 -24.48
CA LYS A 179 10.39 12.07 -23.21
C LYS A 179 9.18 11.46 -22.52
N LEU A 180 9.35 10.99 -21.29
CA LEU A 180 8.28 10.60 -20.38
C LEU A 180 8.10 11.69 -19.33
N GLU A 181 6.90 12.26 -19.23
CA GLU A 181 6.49 13.15 -18.15
C GLU A 181 5.55 12.40 -17.21
N TYR A 182 5.75 12.58 -15.91
CA TYR A 182 5.00 11.86 -14.90
C TYR A 182 4.57 12.76 -13.74
N GLU A 183 3.42 12.42 -13.17
CA GLU A 183 2.84 12.97 -11.95
C GLU A 183 2.03 11.84 -11.31
N TYR A 184 2.33 11.51 -10.06
CA TYR A 184 1.64 10.46 -9.34
C TYR A 184 1.79 10.64 -7.83
N THR A 185 0.85 10.07 -7.09
CA THR A 185 0.83 10.01 -5.63
C THR A 185 1.13 8.59 -5.18
N ILE A 186 1.99 8.43 -4.16
CA ILE A 186 2.17 7.15 -3.45
C ILE A 186 1.58 7.29 -2.05
N GLU A 187 0.71 6.36 -1.68
CA GLU A 187 0.33 6.15 -0.28
C GLU A 187 1.09 4.92 0.24
N SER A 188 1.67 5.03 1.44
CA SER A 188 2.42 3.95 2.08
C SER A 188 1.69 3.45 3.31
N TYR A 189 1.67 2.13 3.47
CA TYR A 189 0.97 1.45 4.55
C TYR A 189 1.89 0.49 5.29
N LEU A 190 1.76 0.45 6.62
CA LEU A 190 2.31 -0.62 7.44
C LEU A 190 1.38 -1.83 7.39
N VAL A 191 1.96 -3.01 7.17
CA VAL A 191 1.24 -4.29 7.21
C VAL A 191 1.20 -4.77 8.65
N ILE A 192 0.03 -4.65 9.26
CA ILE A 192 -0.30 -5.21 10.57
C ILE A 192 -1.07 -6.50 10.33
N GLN A 193 -0.97 -7.48 11.23
CA GLN A 193 -1.63 -8.78 11.05
C GLN A 193 -3.10 -8.67 10.63
N TRP A 194 -3.85 -7.67 11.11
CA TRP A 194 -5.30 -7.55 10.87
C TRP A 194 -5.69 -6.41 9.93
N GLY A 195 -4.73 -5.84 9.19
CA GLY A 195 -5.02 -4.79 8.22
C GLY A 195 -3.83 -3.89 7.88
N LEU A 196 -4.12 -2.81 7.18
CA LEU A 196 -3.14 -1.86 6.68
C LEU A 196 -3.32 -0.51 7.37
N LEU A 197 -2.25 0.01 7.96
CA LEU A 197 -2.25 1.36 8.51
C LEU A 197 -1.55 2.32 7.55
N LYS A 198 -2.26 3.32 7.03
CA LYS A 198 -1.68 4.41 6.25
C LYS A 198 -0.73 5.21 7.14
N VAL A 199 0.52 5.32 6.72
CA VAL A 199 1.56 6.05 7.46
C VAL A 199 2.08 7.28 6.73
N GLY A 200 1.81 7.38 5.42
CA GLY A 200 2.04 8.62 4.71
C GLY A 200 1.56 8.59 3.27
N GLU A 201 1.68 9.76 2.67
CA GLU A 201 1.30 10.08 1.31
C GLU A 201 2.32 11.08 0.78
N GLN A 202 2.78 10.88 -0.46
CA GLN A 202 3.74 11.76 -1.09
C GLN A 202 3.49 11.87 -2.59
N ASP A 203 3.52 13.11 -3.08
CA ASP A 203 3.40 13.45 -4.49
C ASP A 203 4.77 13.45 -5.16
N PHE A 204 4.80 12.97 -6.40
CA PHE A 204 5.98 12.96 -7.24
C PHE A 204 5.63 13.49 -8.63
N GLU A 205 6.42 14.44 -9.11
CA GLU A 205 6.34 14.95 -10.47
C GLU A 205 7.72 15.01 -11.11
N GLY A 206 7.79 14.89 -12.43
CA GLY A 206 9.04 15.00 -13.14
C GLY A 206 8.98 14.57 -14.60
N TYR A 207 10.17 14.41 -15.17
CA TYR A 207 10.32 13.88 -16.51
C TYR A 207 11.65 13.16 -16.71
N ARG A 208 11.69 12.24 -17.67
CA ARG A 208 12.91 11.56 -18.12
C ARG A 208 12.99 11.54 -19.64
N ASN A 209 14.19 11.78 -20.15
CA ASN A 209 14.50 11.59 -21.57
C ASN A 209 15.25 10.28 -21.76
N PHE A 210 14.81 9.48 -22.72
CA PHE A 210 15.46 8.24 -23.13
C PHE A 210 16.05 8.37 -24.53
N ARG A 211 17.26 7.84 -24.72
CA ARG A 211 17.92 7.69 -26.01
C ARG A 211 17.67 6.28 -26.54
N VAL A 212 17.77 6.11 -27.86
CA VAL A 212 17.74 4.78 -28.48
C VAL A 212 18.93 3.92 -28.03
N SER A 213 20.05 4.55 -27.63
CA SER A 213 21.19 3.84 -27.03
C SER A 213 20.92 3.27 -25.64
N ASP A 214 19.80 3.65 -25.02
CA ASP A 214 19.40 3.15 -23.70
C ASP A 214 18.53 1.88 -23.83
N ILE A 215 18.25 1.47 -25.07
CA ILE A 215 17.64 0.18 -25.42
C ILE A 215 18.72 -0.90 -25.32
#